data_AF-A0A7J7RUF0-F1
#
_entry.id   AF-A0A7J7RUF0-F1
#
_cell.length_a   1.000
_cell.length_b   1.000
_cell.length_c   1.000
_cell.angle_alpha   90.00
_cell.angle_beta   90.00
_cell.angle_gamma   90.00
#
_symmetry.space_group_name_H-M   'P 1'
#
loop_
_entity.id
_entity.type
_entity.pdbx_description
1 polymer ?
#
loop_
_entity_poly.entity_id
_entity_poly.type
_entity_poly.pdbx_seq_one_letter_code
_entity_poly.pdbx_strand_id
1 'polypeptide(L)'
;MIWRSGAGAEVLSLMALWEWIALSLHCWVFAVAAVSDQHATSPFDWLLYDKGPFHRSQEYTDFVDRSRQGFSTRYKIYREFGRWKVNNLAVERRNFLGSPLPLAPEFFRNIRLLGRRPTLQQITENLIKKYGTHFLVSATLGGEESLTIFVDKRKLSKGSEGADSGTNSSSVTLETLHQLAASYFIDRDSTLRRLHHIQIASTAIKVTETRTGPLGCSNYDNLDSVSSVLVQSPENKIQLQGLQALLPDYLQERFVQAALSYIACNSEGEFICKDNDCWCQCGPRFPECNCPSMDIQAMEENLLRITETWKAYNSDFEESDEFKFFMKRLPMNYFLNTSTIMHLWTMDSNFQRRYEQLENSMKQLFLKAQRIVHKLFSLSKRCHKQPLISLPRQR
;
A
#
# COMPACT_ATOMS: atom_id res chain seq x y z
N MET A 1 78.95 18.95 7.92
CA MET A 1 77.77 19.74 8.34
C MET A 1 76.59 19.30 7.51
N ILE A 2 75.54 18.86 8.20
CA ILE A 2 74.22 18.47 7.67
C ILE A 2 73.41 19.75 7.40
N TRP A 3 72.47 19.71 6.44
CA TRP A 3 71.04 20.09 6.52
C TRP A 3 70.51 20.29 5.08
N ARG A 4 69.85 19.28 4.49
CA ARG A 4 68.42 18.89 4.58
C ARG A 4 67.50 19.78 3.72
N SER A 5 67.15 19.29 2.53
CA SER A 5 65.97 19.68 1.77
C SER A 5 65.14 18.42 1.47
N GLY A 6 64.19 18.11 2.34
CA GLY A 6 63.35 16.92 2.25
C GLY A 6 62.23 17.04 3.27
N ALA A 7 61.22 17.85 2.95
CA ALA A 7 60.00 17.99 3.76
C ALA A 7 58.79 18.51 2.98
N GLY A 8 58.94 19.03 1.75
CA GLY A 8 57.82 19.57 0.97
C GLY A 8 56.99 18.53 0.22
N ALA A 9 57.61 17.44 -0.25
CA ALA A 9 56.96 16.47 -1.14
C ALA A 9 56.11 15.43 -0.38
N GLU A 10 56.50 15.06 0.85
CA GLU A 10 55.73 14.08 1.65
C GLU A 10 54.44 14.67 2.23
N VAL A 11 54.42 15.97 2.57
CA VAL A 11 53.23 16.64 3.13
C VAL A 11 52.14 16.80 2.08
N LEU A 12 52.49 17.11 0.83
CA LEU A 12 51.53 17.18 -0.28
C LEU A 12 50.95 15.80 -0.63
N SER A 13 51.75 14.74 -0.53
CA SER A 13 51.27 13.37 -0.76
C SER A 13 50.35 12.87 0.36
N LEU A 14 50.63 13.23 1.62
CA LEU A 14 49.77 12.92 2.78
C LEU A 14 48.42 13.66 2.73
N MET A 15 48.38 14.90 2.26
CA MET A 15 47.14 15.66 2.09
C MET A 15 46.26 15.09 0.96
N ALA A 16 46.87 14.65 -0.16
CA ALA A 16 46.14 14.01 -1.26
C ALA A 16 45.56 12.63 -0.88
N LEU A 17 46.27 11.86 -0.05
CA LEU A 17 45.77 10.61 0.51
C LEU A 17 44.61 10.82 1.48
N TRP A 18 44.61 11.91 2.25
CA TRP A 18 43.49 12.28 3.13
C TRP A 18 42.26 12.75 2.36
N GLU A 19 42.41 13.49 1.26
CA GLU A 19 41.28 13.82 0.38
C GLU A 19 40.66 12.59 -0.28
N TRP A 20 41.47 11.60 -0.67
CA TRP A 20 40.97 10.34 -1.23
C TRP A 20 40.27 9.46 -0.19
N ILE A 21 40.77 9.42 1.05
CA ILE A 21 40.12 8.71 2.16
C ILE A 21 38.84 9.44 2.59
N ALA A 22 38.82 10.77 2.61
CA ALA A 22 37.62 11.56 2.89
C ALA A 22 36.57 11.41 1.77
N LEU A 23 36.97 11.39 0.50
CA LEU A 23 36.07 11.14 -0.63
C LEU A 23 35.57 9.70 -0.65
N SER A 24 36.38 8.69 -0.28
CA SER A 24 35.91 7.30 -0.18
C SER A 24 35.00 7.07 1.03
N LEU A 25 35.27 7.73 2.16
CA LEU A 25 34.39 7.72 3.34
C LEU A 25 33.09 8.48 3.06
N HIS A 26 33.12 9.59 2.33
CA HIS A 26 31.90 10.24 1.86
C HIS A 26 31.14 9.37 0.86
N CYS A 27 31.82 8.67 -0.07
CA CYS A 27 31.15 7.74 -0.98
C CYS A 27 30.54 6.53 -0.25
N TRP A 28 31.17 6.01 0.81
CA TRP A 28 30.62 4.94 1.64
C TRP A 28 29.50 5.43 2.56
N VAL A 29 29.62 6.63 3.13
CA VAL A 29 28.54 7.22 3.94
C VAL A 29 27.34 7.61 3.06
N PHE A 30 27.55 8.06 1.81
CA PHE A 30 26.46 8.23 0.83
C PHE A 30 25.90 6.90 0.33
N ALA A 31 26.73 5.85 0.16
CA ALA A 31 26.23 4.52 -0.21
C ALA A 31 25.46 3.84 0.93
N VAL A 32 25.83 4.08 2.19
CA VAL A 32 25.10 3.56 3.38
C VAL A 32 23.89 4.44 3.71
N ALA A 33 23.94 5.76 3.48
CA ALA A 33 22.77 6.64 3.58
C ALA A 33 21.76 6.44 2.44
N ALA A 34 22.20 5.98 1.25
CA ALA A 34 21.31 5.57 0.17
C ALA A 34 20.60 4.24 0.45
N VAL A 35 21.04 3.47 1.47
CA VAL A 35 20.44 2.19 1.85
C VAL A 35 19.56 2.30 3.11
N SER A 36 19.62 3.40 3.87
CA SER A 36 18.95 3.52 5.17
C SER A 36 17.73 4.44 5.24
N ASP A 37 17.15 4.89 4.12
CA ASP A 37 15.85 5.60 4.15
C ASP A 37 14.78 4.84 3.35
N GLN A 38 14.63 3.55 3.69
CA GLN A 38 13.47 2.75 3.34
C GLN A 38 12.26 3.15 4.21
N HIS A 39 11.78 4.38 4.03
CA HIS A 39 10.36 4.56 3.70
C HIS A 39 10.24 4.97 2.23
N ALA A 40 11.11 4.38 1.38
CA ALA A 40 10.66 3.90 0.08
C ALA A 40 9.26 3.32 0.29
N THR A 41 8.31 3.79 -0.51
CA THR A 41 7.06 3.07 -0.80
C THR A 41 7.26 1.60 -0.51
N SER A 42 6.47 1.03 0.41
CA SER A 42 6.56 -0.40 0.70
C SER A 42 6.69 -1.11 -0.64
N PRO A 43 7.56 -2.13 -0.80
CA PRO A 43 7.85 -2.76 -2.09
C PRO A 43 6.61 -3.19 -2.91
N PHE A 44 5.46 -3.22 -2.24
CA PHE A 44 4.16 -3.61 -2.71
C PHE A 44 3.12 -2.48 -2.81
N ASP A 45 3.46 -1.22 -2.51
CA ASP A 45 2.55 -0.06 -2.60
C ASP A 45 1.99 0.10 -4.01
N TRP A 46 2.77 -0.28 -5.03
CA TRP A 46 2.32 -0.22 -6.42
C TRP A 46 1.11 -1.12 -6.72
N LEU A 47 0.92 -2.17 -5.92
CA LEU A 47 -0.23 -3.07 -6.05
C LEU A 47 -1.54 -2.40 -5.64
N LEU A 48 -1.46 -1.38 -4.77
CA LEU A 48 -2.61 -0.74 -4.12
C LEU A 48 -2.93 0.67 -4.68
N TYR A 49 -2.05 1.24 -5.52
CA TYR A 49 -2.34 2.48 -6.26
C TYR A 49 -3.61 2.37 -7.09
N ASP A 50 -4.23 3.50 -7.45
CA ASP A 50 -5.47 3.58 -8.24
C ASP A 50 -5.49 2.67 -9.49
N LYS A 51 -4.32 2.56 -10.14
CA LYS A 51 -4.12 1.73 -11.34
C LYS A 51 -3.43 0.39 -11.06
N GLY A 52 -3.16 0.08 -9.80
CA GLY A 52 -2.58 -1.19 -9.36
C GLY A 52 -3.57 -2.36 -9.47
N PRO A 53 -3.08 -3.60 -9.64
CA PRO A 53 -3.93 -4.78 -9.86
C PRO A 53 -4.90 -5.10 -8.72
N PHE A 54 -4.64 -4.65 -7.48
CA PHE A 54 -5.50 -4.93 -6.33
C PHE A 54 -6.39 -3.76 -5.92
N HIS A 55 -6.26 -2.59 -6.55
CA HIS A 55 -7.06 -1.42 -6.22
C HIS A 55 -8.57 -1.67 -6.37
N ARG A 56 -8.93 -2.45 -7.39
CA ARG A 56 -10.31 -2.83 -7.68
C ARG A 56 -10.71 -4.17 -7.07
N SER A 57 -9.85 -4.78 -6.25
CA SER A 57 -10.25 -6.01 -5.54
C SER A 57 -11.36 -5.67 -4.54
N GLN A 58 -12.35 -6.55 -4.44
CA GLN A 58 -13.49 -6.35 -3.56
C GLN A 58 -13.03 -6.27 -2.11
N GLU A 59 -12.08 -7.12 -1.70
CA GLU A 59 -11.55 -7.15 -0.34
C GLU A 59 -10.83 -5.85 0.03
N TYR A 60 -10.05 -5.27 -0.90
CA TYR A 60 -9.37 -4.00 -0.67
C TYR A 60 -10.37 -2.84 -0.63
N THR A 61 -11.32 -2.81 -1.57
CA THR A 61 -12.34 -1.75 -1.64
C THR A 61 -13.19 -1.73 -0.38
N ASP A 62 -13.68 -2.90 0.06
CA ASP A 62 -14.41 -3.06 1.31
C ASP A 62 -13.57 -2.59 2.51
N PHE A 63 -12.29 -2.97 2.56
CA PHE A 63 -11.39 -2.53 3.63
C PHE A 63 -11.21 -1.01 3.65
N VAL A 64 -10.96 -0.38 2.50
CA VAL A 64 -10.79 1.07 2.38
C VAL A 64 -12.07 1.79 2.80
N ASP A 65 -13.23 1.31 2.36
CA ASP A 65 -14.52 1.90 2.72
C ASP A 65 -14.80 1.78 4.22
N ARG A 66 -14.46 0.64 4.84
CA ARG A 66 -14.58 0.49 6.30
C ARG A 66 -13.58 1.38 7.04
N SER A 67 -12.37 1.50 6.54
CA SER A 67 -11.37 2.41 7.10
C SER A 67 -11.84 3.87 7.04
N ARG A 68 -12.47 4.29 5.94
CA ARG A 68 -13.08 5.63 5.79
C ARG A 68 -14.24 5.85 6.75
N GLN A 69 -15.00 4.81 7.07
CA GLN A 69 -16.07 4.83 8.07
C GLN A 69 -15.56 4.90 9.53
N GLY A 70 -14.24 4.89 9.76
CA GLY A 70 -13.62 5.02 11.08
C GLY A 70 -13.21 3.69 11.74
N PHE A 71 -13.45 2.55 11.08
CA PHE A 71 -13.00 1.26 11.58
C PHE A 71 -11.49 1.12 11.41
N SER A 72 -10.76 0.93 12.51
CA SER A 72 -9.29 0.91 12.52
C SER A 72 -8.70 -0.44 12.87
N THR A 73 -9.48 -1.34 13.48
CA THR A 73 -9.01 -2.68 13.86
C THR A 73 -9.85 -3.73 13.16
N ARG A 74 -9.20 -4.76 12.63
CA ARG A 74 -9.85 -5.91 12.00
C ARG A 74 -9.47 -7.18 12.76
N TYR A 75 -10.47 -7.87 13.30
CA TYR A 75 -10.33 -9.24 13.79
C TYR A 75 -10.91 -10.17 12.74
N LYS A 76 -10.11 -11.12 12.23
CA LYS A 76 -10.60 -12.18 11.35
C LYS A 76 -10.25 -13.51 12.00
N ILE A 77 -11.27 -14.30 12.32
CA ILE A 77 -11.11 -15.71 12.65
C ILE A 77 -11.69 -16.52 11.50
N TYR A 78 -11.09 -17.66 11.20
CA TYR A 78 -11.56 -18.53 10.14
C TYR A 78 -11.32 -19.99 10.52
N ARG A 79 -12.17 -20.85 10.00
CA ARG A 79 -12.10 -22.29 10.10
C ARG A 79 -12.27 -22.84 8.69
N GLU A 80 -11.38 -23.74 8.34
CA GLU A 80 -11.49 -24.52 7.12
C GLU A 80 -11.95 -25.93 7.46
N PHE A 81 -12.74 -26.54 6.56
CA PHE A 81 -13.21 -27.91 6.71
C PHE A 81 -13.09 -28.64 5.37
N GLY A 82 -12.81 -29.95 5.45
CA GLY A 82 -12.61 -30.80 4.28
C GLY A 82 -11.55 -30.25 3.34
N ARG A 83 -10.26 -30.39 3.67
CA ARG A 83 -9.15 -29.96 2.80
C ARG A 83 -8.81 -31.06 1.79
N TRP A 84 -9.12 -30.82 0.53
CA TRP A 84 -8.85 -31.74 -0.58
C TRP A 84 -7.86 -31.07 -1.52
N LYS A 85 -6.62 -31.52 -1.49
CA LYS A 85 -5.63 -31.05 -2.47
C LYS A 85 -5.96 -31.67 -3.82
N VAL A 86 -6.39 -30.85 -4.76
CA VAL A 86 -6.66 -31.27 -6.13
C VAL A 86 -5.51 -30.84 -7.02
N ASN A 87 -5.04 -31.80 -7.81
CA ASN A 87 -4.07 -31.55 -8.86
C ASN A 87 -4.75 -31.76 -10.21
N ASN A 88 -4.33 -30.98 -11.19
CA ASN A 88 -4.78 -31.12 -12.56
C ASN A 88 -4.08 -32.32 -13.21
N LEU A 89 -4.74 -33.48 -13.16
CA LEU A 89 -4.25 -34.74 -13.72
C LEU A 89 -3.91 -34.64 -15.22
N ALA A 90 -4.58 -33.76 -15.96
CA ALA A 90 -4.28 -33.55 -17.37
C ALA A 90 -2.89 -32.93 -17.54
N VAL A 91 -2.55 -31.95 -16.70
CA VAL A 91 -1.24 -31.28 -16.69
C VAL A 91 -0.14 -32.23 -16.25
N GLU A 92 -0.39 -33.01 -15.20
CA GLU A 92 0.54 -34.04 -14.76
C GLU A 92 0.82 -35.05 -15.87
N ARG A 93 -0.22 -35.60 -16.51
CA ARG A 93 -0.06 -36.56 -17.63
C ARG A 93 0.73 -36.00 -18.80
N ARG A 94 0.56 -34.73 -19.16
CA ARG A 94 1.38 -34.09 -20.21
C ARG A 94 2.86 -34.10 -19.84
N ASN A 95 3.20 -33.82 -18.59
CA ASN A 95 4.59 -33.82 -18.13
C ASN A 95 5.19 -35.24 -18.06
N PHE A 96 4.39 -36.24 -17.68
CA PHE A 96 4.85 -37.64 -17.57
C PHE A 96 4.90 -38.39 -18.90
N LEU A 97 3.90 -38.20 -19.77
CA LEU A 97 3.68 -39.01 -20.98
C LEU A 97 3.89 -38.23 -22.28
N GLY A 98 4.10 -36.92 -22.22
CA GLY A 98 4.17 -36.05 -23.41
C GLY A 98 2.85 -35.92 -24.18
N SER A 99 1.74 -36.45 -23.65
CA SER A 99 0.44 -36.42 -24.32
C SER A 99 -0.13 -35.00 -24.38
N PRO A 100 -0.82 -34.61 -25.48
CA PRO A 100 -1.46 -33.31 -25.56
C PRO A 100 -2.57 -33.18 -24.51
N LEU A 101 -2.76 -31.97 -23.99
CA LEU A 101 -3.82 -31.71 -23.03
C LEU A 101 -5.20 -31.85 -23.71
N PRO A 102 -6.17 -32.55 -23.08
CA PRO A 102 -7.54 -32.59 -23.56
C PRO A 102 -8.22 -31.24 -23.28
N LEU A 103 -8.06 -30.29 -24.19
CA LEU A 103 -8.70 -28.98 -24.10
C LEU A 103 -10.13 -29.04 -24.62
N ALA A 104 -10.99 -28.17 -24.10
CA ALA A 104 -12.38 -28.07 -24.54
C ALA A 104 -12.46 -27.76 -26.06
N PRO A 105 -13.37 -28.40 -26.82
CA PRO A 105 -13.51 -28.15 -28.26
C PRO A 105 -13.75 -26.67 -28.61
N GLU A 106 -14.52 -25.97 -27.77
CA GLU A 106 -14.77 -24.54 -27.90
C GLU A 106 -13.49 -23.70 -27.73
N PHE A 107 -12.57 -24.11 -26.87
CA PHE A 107 -11.29 -23.42 -26.69
C PHE A 107 -10.43 -23.55 -27.96
N PHE A 108 -10.34 -24.76 -28.53
CA PHE A 108 -9.66 -24.98 -29.80
C PHE A 108 -10.29 -24.19 -30.94
N ARG A 109 -11.63 -24.15 -31.00
CA ARG A 109 -12.36 -23.38 -32.01
C ARG A 109 -12.01 -21.90 -31.92
N ASN A 110 -12.00 -21.32 -30.72
CA ASN A 110 -11.66 -19.90 -30.53
C ASN A 110 -10.21 -19.59 -30.92
N ILE A 111 -9.26 -20.48 -30.62
CA ILE A 111 -7.87 -20.32 -31.09
C ILE A 111 -7.80 -20.35 -32.62
N ARG A 112 -8.52 -21.27 -33.27
CA ARG A 112 -8.53 -21.35 -34.75
C ARG A 112 -9.15 -20.12 -35.40
N LEU A 113 -10.21 -19.55 -34.80
CA LEU A 113 -10.88 -18.35 -35.30
C LEU A 113 -10.01 -17.09 -35.25
N LEU A 114 -9.01 -17.03 -34.37
CA LEU A 114 -8.04 -15.93 -34.33
C LEU A 114 -7.10 -15.90 -35.55
N GLY A 115 -6.95 -17.01 -36.26
CA GLY A 115 -6.05 -17.12 -37.41
C GLY A 115 -4.56 -17.07 -37.02
N ARG A 116 -3.71 -16.76 -38.00
CA ARG A 116 -2.23 -16.77 -37.83
C ARG A 116 -1.66 -15.48 -37.25
N ARG A 117 -2.33 -14.33 -37.44
CA ARG A 117 -1.84 -13.01 -37.01
C ARG A 117 -2.96 -12.18 -36.36
N PRO A 118 -3.49 -12.62 -35.20
CA PRO A 118 -4.51 -11.85 -34.51
C PRO A 118 -3.95 -10.52 -33.98
N THR A 119 -4.83 -9.53 -33.86
CA THR A 119 -4.55 -8.28 -33.16
C THR A 119 -4.56 -8.50 -31.64
N LEU A 120 -3.90 -7.62 -30.88
CA LEU A 120 -3.91 -7.71 -29.41
C LEU A 120 -5.34 -7.64 -28.86
N GLN A 121 -6.18 -6.79 -29.44
CA GLN A 121 -7.59 -6.67 -29.06
C GLN A 121 -8.37 -7.97 -29.29
N GLN A 122 -8.17 -8.65 -30.42
CA GLN A 122 -8.81 -9.94 -30.69
C GLN A 122 -8.42 -11.02 -29.67
N ILE A 123 -7.16 -11.04 -29.25
CA ILE A 123 -6.69 -11.95 -28.20
C ILE A 123 -7.36 -11.61 -26.87
N THR A 124 -7.41 -10.33 -26.51
CA THR A 124 -8.01 -9.88 -25.24
C THR A 124 -9.50 -10.22 -25.17
N GLU A 125 -10.25 -9.96 -26.23
CA GLU A 125 -11.70 -10.18 -26.27
C GLU A 125 -12.08 -11.66 -26.36
N ASN A 126 -11.40 -12.44 -27.18
CA ASN A 126 -11.79 -13.84 -27.45
C ASN A 126 -11.12 -14.86 -26.53
N LEU A 127 -9.95 -14.54 -25.96
CA LEU A 127 -9.23 -15.43 -25.06
C LEU A 127 -9.20 -14.89 -23.63
N ILE A 128 -8.57 -13.74 -23.38
CA ILE A 128 -8.24 -13.30 -22.02
C ILE A 128 -9.51 -13.01 -21.20
N LYS A 129 -10.48 -12.28 -21.75
CA LYS A 129 -11.73 -11.98 -21.03
C LYS A 129 -12.59 -13.23 -20.77
N LYS A 130 -12.48 -14.26 -21.61
CA LYS A 130 -13.30 -15.47 -21.55
C LYS A 130 -12.68 -16.58 -20.69
N TYR A 131 -11.37 -16.76 -20.77
CA TYR A 131 -10.65 -17.86 -20.13
C TYR A 131 -9.63 -17.41 -19.08
N GLY A 132 -9.41 -16.11 -18.93
CA GLY A 132 -8.39 -15.55 -18.04
C GLY A 132 -6.98 -15.58 -18.63
N THR A 133 -6.01 -15.19 -17.80
CA THR A 133 -4.58 -15.18 -18.16
C THR A 133 -3.85 -16.45 -17.72
N HIS A 134 -4.42 -17.19 -16.77
CA HIS A 134 -3.84 -18.37 -16.16
C HIS A 134 -4.87 -19.49 -16.05
N PHE A 135 -4.39 -20.72 -15.95
CA PHE A 135 -5.21 -21.88 -15.61
C PHE A 135 -4.68 -22.55 -14.34
N LEU A 136 -5.56 -23.30 -13.68
CA LEU A 136 -5.28 -23.97 -12.41
C LEU A 136 -4.47 -25.26 -12.62
N VAL A 137 -3.32 -25.36 -11.96
CA VAL A 137 -2.49 -26.57 -11.92
C VAL A 137 -2.75 -27.37 -10.65
N SER A 138 -2.79 -26.71 -9.49
CA SER A 138 -3.18 -27.34 -8.24
C SER A 138 -3.78 -26.33 -7.28
N ALA A 139 -4.72 -26.77 -6.45
CA ALA A 139 -5.30 -25.97 -5.37
C ALA A 139 -5.85 -26.85 -4.26
N THR A 140 -6.22 -26.23 -3.14
CA THR A 140 -7.00 -26.86 -2.09
C THR A 140 -8.47 -26.52 -2.29
N LEU A 141 -9.31 -27.54 -2.42
CA LEU A 141 -10.77 -27.42 -2.36
C LEU A 141 -11.26 -27.80 -0.96
N GLY A 142 -12.39 -27.21 -0.58
CA GLY A 142 -13.01 -27.50 0.70
C GLY A 142 -14.13 -26.52 1.00
N GLY A 143 -14.26 -26.17 2.27
CA GLY A 143 -15.00 -24.98 2.63
C GLY A 143 -14.33 -24.17 3.72
N GLU A 144 -14.77 -22.92 3.78
CA GLU A 144 -14.28 -21.88 4.66
C GLU A 144 -15.47 -21.23 5.36
N GLU A 145 -15.36 -21.13 6.67
CA GLU A 145 -16.23 -20.35 7.53
C GLU A 145 -15.37 -19.30 8.21
N SER A 146 -15.67 -18.03 8.01
CA SER A 146 -14.91 -16.94 8.63
C SER A 146 -15.82 -15.87 9.21
N LEU A 147 -15.38 -15.33 10.34
CA LEU A 147 -15.99 -14.18 11.00
C LEU A 147 -14.99 -13.04 10.99
N THR A 148 -15.37 -11.93 10.37
CA THR A 148 -14.61 -10.68 10.39
C THR A 148 -15.34 -9.63 11.21
N ILE A 149 -14.68 -9.08 12.21
CA ILE A 149 -15.18 -7.98 13.06
C ILE A 149 -14.30 -6.75 12.80
N PHE A 150 -14.91 -5.71 12.25
CA PHE A 150 -14.31 -4.39 12.12
C PHE A 150 -14.66 -3.56 13.34
N VAL A 151 -13.68 -2.88 13.91
CA VAL A 151 -13.83 -2.14 15.18
C VAL A 151 -13.33 -0.71 15.04
N ASP A 152 -14.18 0.23 15.45
CA ASP A 152 -13.85 1.64 15.64
C ASP A 152 -13.40 1.86 17.09
N LYS A 153 -12.09 1.95 17.30
CA LYS A 153 -11.49 2.16 18.63
C LYS A 153 -12.02 3.42 19.32
N ARG A 154 -12.38 4.48 18.58
CA ARG A 154 -12.80 5.78 19.14
C ARG A 154 -14.18 5.70 19.79
N LYS A 155 -15.04 4.85 19.25
CA LYS A 155 -16.41 4.65 19.78
C LYS A 155 -16.44 3.67 20.94
N LEU A 156 -15.49 2.74 21.01
CA LEU A 156 -15.34 1.86 22.17
C LEU A 156 -14.75 2.58 23.38
N SER A 157 -13.75 3.47 23.19
CA SER A 157 -13.08 4.16 24.30
C SER A 157 -13.96 5.22 24.99
N LYS A 158 -14.98 5.75 24.32
CA LYS A 158 -15.91 6.73 24.91
C LYS A 158 -16.85 6.14 25.98
N GLY A 159 -16.92 4.81 26.09
CA GLY A 159 -17.74 4.13 27.11
C GLY A 159 -17.06 3.97 28.48
N SER A 160 -15.77 4.32 28.64
CA SER A 160 -15.04 4.10 29.90
C SER A 160 -14.91 5.31 30.83
N GLU A 161 -15.26 6.53 30.40
CA GLU A 161 -15.01 7.75 31.21
C GLU A 161 -16.26 8.52 31.65
N GLY A 162 -17.45 7.90 31.67
CA GLY A 162 -18.65 8.60 32.16
C GLY A 162 -19.93 7.79 32.17
N ALA A 163 -19.98 6.68 32.91
CA ALA A 163 -21.24 5.98 33.16
C ALA A 163 -21.54 5.97 34.66
N ASP A 164 -22.37 6.92 35.07
CA ASP A 164 -23.07 6.89 36.35
C ASP A 164 -23.88 5.58 36.48
N SER A 165 -23.81 5.03 37.68
CA SER A 165 -24.55 3.89 38.19
C SER A 165 -26.05 3.95 37.82
N GLY A 166 -26.52 3.05 36.95
CA GLY A 166 -27.97 2.84 36.80
C GLY A 166 -28.49 2.16 35.53
N THR A 167 -27.68 1.50 34.70
CA THR A 167 -28.24 0.72 33.58
C THR A 167 -27.36 -0.47 33.24
N ASN A 168 -27.94 -1.68 33.21
CA ASN A 168 -27.27 -2.95 32.88
C ASN A 168 -26.89 -3.06 31.39
N SER A 169 -26.37 -2.00 30.78
CA SER A 169 -25.70 -2.07 29.48
C SER A 169 -24.23 -2.36 29.77
N SER A 170 -23.86 -3.65 29.74
CA SER A 170 -22.45 -4.06 29.81
C SER A 170 -21.65 -3.25 28.80
N SER A 171 -20.77 -2.36 29.27
CA SER A 171 -19.85 -1.63 28.41
C SER A 171 -19.05 -2.65 27.60
N VAL A 172 -19.12 -2.53 26.28
CA VAL A 172 -18.50 -3.51 25.39
C VAL A 172 -17.02 -3.23 25.35
N THR A 173 -16.21 -4.10 25.97
CA THR A 173 -14.75 -3.99 25.95
C THR A 173 -14.15 -4.78 24.79
N LEU A 174 -12.87 -4.49 24.49
CA LEU A 174 -12.12 -5.23 23.48
C LEU A 174 -11.95 -6.71 23.87
N GLU A 175 -11.78 -7.00 25.17
CA GLU A 175 -11.70 -8.39 25.67
C GLU A 175 -13.02 -9.12 25.46
N THR A 176 -14.16 -8.45 25.64
CA THR A 176 -15.49 -9.04 25.41
C THR A 176 -15.66 -9.46 23.94
N LEU A 177 -15.21 -8.60 23.00
CA LEU A 177 -15.22 -8.94 21.57
C LEU A 177 -14.28 -10.10 21.24
N HIS A 178 -13.12 -10.18 21.89
CA HIS A 178 -12.18 -11.28 21.71
C HIS A 178 -12.75 -12.61 22.22
N GLN A 179 -13.40 -12.61 23.38
CA GLN A 179 -14.08 -13.79 23.92
C GLN A 179 -15.22 -14.27 23.03
N LEU A 180 -16.03 -13.32 22.50
CA LEU A 180 -17.09 -13.65 21.54
C LEU A 180 -16.52 -14.21 20.23
N ALA A 181 -15.42 -13.65 19.73
CA ALA A 181 -14.74 -14.23 18.57
C ALA A 181 -14.29 -15.67 18.87
N ALA A 182 -13.69 -15.92 20.03
CA ALA A 182 -13.28 -17.26 20.43
C ALA A 182 -14.46 -18.24 20.56
N SER A 183 -15.63 -17.79 21.03
CA SER A 183 -16.82 -18.64 21.17
C SER A 183 -17.57 -18.92 19.87
N TYR A 184 -17.27 -18.20 18.78
CA TYR A 184 -18.00 -18.29 17.51
C TYR A 184 -18.08 -19.71 16.95
N PHE A 185 -16.98 -20.48 17.00
CA PHE A 185 -16.98 -21.86 16.49
C PHE A 185 -17.61 -22.88 17.45
N ILE A 186 -17.87 -22.51 18.70
CA ILE A 186 -18.48 -23.37 19.72
C ILE A 186 -20.00 -23.17 19.73
N ASP A 187 -20.45 -21.91 19.80
CA ASP A 187 -21.86 -21.54 19.83
C ASP A 187 -22.11 -20.39 18.84
N ARG A 188 -22.20 -20.75 17.56
CA ARG A 188 -22.30 -19.83 16.45
C ARG A 188 -23.52 -18.91 16.54
N ASP A 189 -24.70 -19.50 16.72
CA ASP A 189 -25.96 -18.77 16.63
C ASP A 189 -26.13 -17.79 17.79
N SER A 190 -25.70 -18.18 19.00
CA SER A 190 -25.71 -17.29 20.17
C SER A 190 -24.68 -16.17 20.02
N THR A 191 -23.46 -16.51 19.58
CA THR A 191 -22.38 -15.55 19.39
C THR A 191 -22.76 -14.50 18.34
N LEU A 192 -23.28 -14.91 17.18
CA LEU A 192 -23.71 -13.98 16.12
C LEU A 192 -24.86 -13.09 16.59
N ARG A 193 -25.87 -13.65 17.27
CA ARG A 193 -26.95 -12.84 17.85
C ARG A 193 -26.37 -11.76 18.78
N ARG A 194 -25.45 -12.13 19.67
CA ARG A 194 -24.83 -11.20 20.61
C ARG A 194 -23.99 -10.13 19.90
N LEU A 195 -23.22 -10.52 18.87
CA LEU A 195 -22.44 -9.60 18.05
C LEU A 195 -23.34 -8.63 17.26
N HIS A 196 -24.46 -9.09 16.70
CA HIS A 196 -25.43 -8.22 16.03
C HIS A 196 -26.11 -7.25 17.00
N HIS A 197 -26.45 -7.70 18.21
CA HIS A 197 -26.95 -6.80 19.26
C HIS A 197 -25.95 -5.70 19.59
N ILE A 198 -24.66 -6.04 19.75
CA ILE A 198 -23.60 -5.06 19.98
C ILE A 198 -23.44 -4.10 18.79
N GLN A 199 -23.49 -4.61 17.56
CA GLN A 199 -23.41 -3.80 16.35
C GLN A 199 -24.53 -2.76 16.29
N ILE A 200 -25.76 -3.15 16.62
CA ILE A 200 -26.93 -2.25 16.65
C ILE A 200 -26.81 -1.25 17.81
N ALA A 201 -26.47 -1.72 19.01
CA ALA A 201 -26.46 -0.90 20.22
C ALA A 201 -25.33 0.14 20.23
N SER A 202 -24.15 -0.20 19.71
CA SER A 202 -22.95 0.63 19.83
C SER A 202 -22.54 1.28 18.51
N THR A 203 -22.87 0.69 17.35
CA THR A 203 -22.30 1.04 16.03
C THR A 203 -20.76 1.05 15.95
N ALA A 204 -20.08 0.70 17.04
CA ALA A 204 -18.62 0.67 17.13
C ALA A 204 -18.02 -0.56 16.45
N ILE A 205 -18.84 -1.56 16.14
CA ILE A 205 -18.42 -2.76 15.44
C ILE A 205 -19.24 -2.97 14.17
N LYS A 206 -18.63 -3.61 13.18
CA LYS A 206 -19.31 -4.11 11.99
C LYS A 206 -18.88 -5.54 11.73
N VAL A 207 -19.84 -6.44 11.70
CA VAL A 207 -19.59 -7.88 11.61
C VAL A 207 -19.90 -8.37 10.21
N THR A 208 -19.07 -9.27 9.70
CA THR A 208 -19.23 -9.92 8.40
C THR A 208 -18.90 -11.39 8.58
N GLU A 209 -19.92 -12.23 8.48
CA GLU A 209 -19.79 -13.68 8.41
C GLU A 209 -19.69 -14.09 6.94
N THR A 210 -18.73 -14.95 6.62
CA THR A 210 -18.58 -15.53 5.28
C THR A 210 -18.54 -17.04 5.40
N ARG A 211 -19.41 -17.70 4.64
CA ARG A 211 -19.63 -19.14 4.66
C ARG A 211 -19.65 -19.65 3.24
N THR A 212 -18.63 -20.41 2.86
CA THR A 212 -18.45 -20.92 1.50
C THR A 212 -18.02 -22.37 1.50
N GLY A 213 -18.45 -23.15 0.51
CA GLY A 213 -18.16 -24.58 0.42
C GLY A 213 -19.27 -25.43 1.03
N PRO A 214 -19.00 -26.71 1.32
CA PRO A 214 -20.01 -27.67 1.73
C PRO A 214 -20.48 -27.47 3.17
N LEU A 215 -21.24 -26.41 3.38
CA LEU A 215 -21.82 -26.03 4.66
C LEU A 215 -23.27 -26.48 4.70
N GLY A 216 -23.50 -27.78 4.87
CA GLY A 216 -24.87 -28.27 4.97
C GLY A 216 -25.16 -29.74 4.76
N CYS A 217 -24.20 -30.66 4.92
CA CYS A 217 -24.57 -32.06 5.20
C CYS A 217 -24.85 -32.18 6.70
N SER A 218 -26.07 -31.84 7.13
CA SER A 218 -26.57 -32.29 8.44
C SER A 218 -26.70 -33.81 8.51
N ASN A 219 -26.66 -34.52 7.37
CA ASN A 219 -26.37 -35.96 7.28
C ASN A 219 -25.33 -36.24 6.20
N TYR A 220 -24.38 -37.10 6.53
CA TYR A 220 -23.24 -37.56 5.70
C TYR A 220 -23.64 -38.44 4.51
N ASP A 221 -24.94 -38.60 4.22
CA ASP A 221 -25.43 -39.65 3.30
C ASP A 221 -25.64 -39.17 1.85
N ASN A 222 -25.51 -37.87 1.57
CA ASN A 222 -25.57 -37.32 0.20
C ASN A 222 -24.41 -36.35 -0.06
N LEU A 223 -23.20 -36.90 -0.25
CA LEU A 223 -22.00 -36.13 -0.63
C LEU A 223 -22.01 -35.65 -2.09
N ASP A 224 -22.90 -36.19 -2.93
CA ASP A 224 -22.86 -35.97 -4.38
C ASP A 224 -23.35 -34.59 -4.86
N SER A 225 -23.81 -33.72 -3.95
CA SER A 225 -24.41 -32.43 -4.32
C SER A 225 -23.73 -31.20 -3.72
N VAL A 226 -22.61 -31.37 -3.01
CA VAL A 226 -22.01 -30.25 -2.28
C VAL A 226 -20.82 -29.64 -3.01
N SER A 227 -21.04 -28.47 -3.60
CA SER A 227 -20.00 -27.72 -4.32
C SER A 227 -18.90 -27.26 -3.36
N SER A 228 -17.75 -27.93 -3.41
CA SER A 228 -16.52 -27.46 -2.76
C SER A 228 -16.06 -26.13 -3.38
N VAL A 229 -15.62 -25.20 -2.55
CA VAL A 229 -15.08 -23.91 -2.99
C VAL A 229 -13.55 -23.96 -2.92
N LEU A 230 -12.90 -23.16 -3.76
CA LEU A 230 -11.45 -22.92 -3.69
C LEU A 230 -11.14 -22.25 -2.35
N VAL A 231 -10.37 -22.93 -1.50
CA VAL A 231 -9.96 -22.39 -0.21
C VAL A 231 -8.78 -21.45 -0.43
N GLN A 232 -8.98 -20.16 -0.14
CA GLN A 232 -8.00 -19.10 -0.37
C GLN A 232 -7.43 -18.61 0.97
N SER A 233 -6.59 -19.42 1.57
CA SER A 233 -5.88 -19.05 2.81
C SER A 233 -4.38 -18.95 2.58
N PRO A 234 -3.64 -18.17 3.39
CA PRO A 234 -2.19 -18.02 3.25
C PRO A 234 -1.42 -19.35 3.31
N GLU A 235 -2.01 -20.38 3.94
CA GLU A 235 -1.47 -21.73 3.99
C GLU A 235 -1.75 -22.53 2.70
N ASN A 236 -2.88 -22.27 2.05
CA ASN A 236 -3.31 -22.96 0.84
C ASN A 236 -2.84 -22.24 -0.43
N LYS A 237 -1.65 -22.62 -0.91
CA LYS A 237 -1.07 -22.05 -2.13
C LYS A 237 -1.82 -22.53 -3.38
N ILE A 238 -2.39 -21.60 -4.13
CA ILE A 238 -2.90 -21.85 -5.47
C ILE A 238 -1.71 -21.86 -6.44
N GLN A 239 -1.58 -22.95 -7.20
CA GLN A 239 -0.60 -23.04 -8.27
C GLN A 239 -1.28 -22.75 -9.60
N LEU A 240 -0.89 -21.63 -10.20
CA LEU A 240 -1.34 -21.17 -11.50
C LEU A 240 -0.22 -21.32 -12.52
N GLN A 241 -0.60 -21.65 -13.76
CA GLN A 241 0.30 -21.60 -14.91
C GLN A 241 -0.31 -20.68 -15.97
N GLY A 242 0.55 -19.90 -16.61
CA GLY A 242 0.11 -18.98 -17.65
C GLY A 242 -0.52 -19.72 -18.83
N LEU A 243 -1.65 -19.22 -19.31
CA LEU A 243 -2.43 -19.83 -20.39
C LEU A 243 -1.65 -19.92 -21.70
N GLN A 244 -0.62 -19.07 -21.88
CA GLN A 244 0.30 -19.16 -23.01
C GLN A 244 0.91 -20.55 -23.18
N ALA A 245 1.12 -21.32 -22.11
CA ALA A 245 1.68 -22.67 -22.19
C ALA A 245 0.77 -23.69 -22.92
N LEU A 246 -0.50 -23.32 -23.16
CA LEU A 246 -1.48 -24.11 -23.92
C LEU A 246 -1.65 -23.62 -25.36
N LEU A 247 -1.07 -22.45 -25.69
CA LEU A 247 -1.23 -21.83 -27.00
C LEU A 247 -0.10 -22.27 -27.95
N PRO A 248 -0.38 -22.30 -29.27
CA PRO A 248 0.68 -22.46 -30.28
C PRO A 248 1.78 -21.42 -30.12
N ASP A 249 3.04 -21.79 -30.42
CA ASP A 249 4.22 -20.94 -30.20
C ASP A 249 4.09 -19.54 -30.82
N TYR A 250 3.52 -19.45 -32.03
CA TYR A 250 3.32 -18.18 -32.72
C TYR A 250 2.34 -17.20 -32.01
N LEU A 251 1.53 -17.68 -31.06
CA LEU A 251 0.61 -16.87 -30.27
C LEU A 251 1.12 -16.54 -28.87
N GLN A 252 2.12 -17.25 -28.35
CA GLN A 252 2.53 -17.14 -26.95
C GLN A 252 2.98 -15.72 -26.60
N GLU A 253 3.89 -15.15 -27.38
CA GLU A 253 4.43 -13.80 -27.15
C GLU A 253 3.33 -12.73 -27.25
N ARG A 254 2.50 -12.79 -28.30
CA ARG A 254 1.36 -11.86 -28.47
C ARG A 254 0.33 -11.98 -27.36
N PHE A 255 0.11 -13.20 -26.85
CA PHE A 255 -0.79 -13.42 -25.72
C PHE A 255 -0.25 -12.76 -24.45
N VAL A 256 1.05 -12.91 -24.17
CA VAL A 256 1.68 -12.26 -23.01
C VAL A 256 1.59 -10.74 -23.14
N GLN A 257 1.87 -10.18 -24.32
CA GLN A 257 1.73 -8.74 -24.56
C GLN A 257 0.28 -8.25 -24.37
N ALA A 258 -0.71 -9.00 -24.88
CA ALA A 258 -2.12 -8.69 -24.70
C ALA A 258 -2.54 -8.79 -23.22
N ALA A 259 -2.04 -9.80 -22.49
CA ALA A 259 -2.32 -9.99 -21.07
C ALA A 259 -1.73 -8.86 -20.21
N LEU A 260 -0.50 -8.43 -20.48
CA LEU A 260 0.11 -7.29 -19.80
C LEU A 260 -0.63 -5.99 -20.12
N SER A 261 -1.05 -5.78 -21.36
CA SER A 261 -1.88 -4.63 -21.75
C SER A 261 -3.25 -4.64 -21.03
N TYR A 262 -3.85 -5.83 -20.88
CA TYR A 262 -5.11 -5.99 -20.16
C TYR A 262 -4.97 -5.67 -18.66
N ILE A 263 -3.93 -6.20 -18.00
CA ILE A 263 -3.72 -6.07 -16.55
C ILE A 263 -3.13 -4.71 -16.18
N ALA A 264 -2.02 -4.30 -16.80
CA ALA A 264 -1.28 -3.11 -16.41
C ALA A 264 -1.90 -1.82 -16.97
N CYS A 265 -2.52 -1.88 -18.15
CA CYS A 265 -3.12 -0.72 -18.82
C CYS A 265 -4.64 -0.70 -18.73
N ASN A 266 -5.28 -1.61 -17.98
CA ASN A 266 -6.74 -1.71 -17.86
C ASN A 266 -7.50 -1.74 -19.22
N SER A 267 -6.87 -2.26 -20.29
CA SER A 267 -7.38 -2.19 -21.67
C SER A 267 -7.56 -0.77 -22.25
N GLU A 268 -6.96 0.26 -21.63
CA GLU A 268 -6.99 1.66 -22.08
C GLU A 268 -5.83 1.99 -23.06
N GLY A 269 -4.89 1.06 -23.25
CA GLY A 269 -3.73 1.22 -24.11
C GLY A 269 -2.93 -0.08 -24.30
N GLU A 270 -1.82 0.02 -25.03
CA GLU A 270 -0.91 -1.10 -25.30
C GLU A 270 0.32 -1.03 -24.38
N PHE A 271 0.70 -2.15 -23.77
CA PHE A 271 1.88 -2.22 -22.91
C PHE A 271 3.17 -2.32 -23.74
N ILE A 272 4.10 -1.38 -23.52
CA ILE A 272 5.37 -1.28 -24.25
C ILE A 272 6.51 -1.11 -23.25
N CYS A 273 7.57 -1.89 -23.43
CA CYS A 273 8.83 -1.73 -22.71
C CYS A 273 9.92 -1.29 -23.69
N LYS A 274 10.64 -0.22 -23.35
CA LYS A 274 11.87 0.22 -24.03
C LYS A 274 12.91 0.60 -22.99
N ASP A 275 14.15 0.17 -23.18
CA ASP A 275 15.30 0.56 -22.33
C ASP A 275 15.05 0.41 -20.82
N ASN A 276 14.51 -0.76 -20.41
CA ASN A 276 14.11 -1.07 -19.02
C ASN A 276 13.00 -0.18 -18.42
N ASP A 277 12.35 0.66 -19.22
CA ASP A 277 11.20 1.45 -18.81
C ASP A 277 9.95 0.90 -19.51
N CYS A 278 8.90 0.56 -18.75
CA CYS A 278 7.67 -0.02 -19.27
C CYS A 278 6.47 0.90 -19.00
N TRP A 279 5.58 1.05 -19.98
CA TRP A 279 4.43 1.93 -19.89
C TRP A 279 3.32 1.56 -20.85
N CYS A 280 2.16 2.19 -20.67
CA CYS A 280 1.03 2.04 -21.57
C CYS A 280 1.08 3.12 -22.65
N GLN A 281 1.14 2.72 -23.92
CA GLN A 281 0.80 3.61 -25.03
C GLN A 281 -0.71 3.80 -25.04
N CYS A 282 -1.15 4.95 -24.53
CA CYS A 282 -2.55 5.27 -24.35
C CYS A 282 -3.30 5.40 -25.68
N GLY A 283 -4.51 4.85 -25.74
CA GLY A 283 -5.40 5.05 -26.88
C GLY A 283 -5.92 6.50 -26.94
N PRO A 284 -6.39 6.97 -28.11
CA PRO A 284 -6.89 8.33 -28.28
C PRO A 284 -8.13 8.65 -27.43
N ARG A 285 -8.88 7.62 -27.01
CA ARG A 285 -10.03 7.76 -26.09
C ARG A 285 -9.62 7.93 -24.63
N PHE A 286 -8.40 7.55 -24.27
CA PHE A 286 -7.90 7.52 -22.90
C PHE A 286 -6.50 8.13 -22.83
N PRO A 287 -6.31 9.42 -23.19
CA PRO A 287 -4.98 10.04 -23.26
C PRO A 287 -4.22 10.02 -21.92
N GLU A 288 -4.94 9.94 -20.81
CA GLU A 288 -4.39 9.92 -19.45
C GLU A 288 -4.29 8.50 -18.84
N CYS A 289 -4.26 7.44 -19.66
CA CYS A 289 -4.30 6.05 -19.17
C CYS A 289 -3.20 5.70 -18.14
N ASN A 290 -2.02 6.31 -18.25
CA ASN A 290 -0.90 6.11 -17.32
C ASN A 290 -1.04 6.92 -16.02
N CYS A 291 -2.01 7.83 -15.92
CA CYS A 291 -2.04 8.82 -14.85
C CYS A 291 -2.90 8.35 -13.68
N PRO A 292 -2.33 8.13 -12.48
CA PRO A 292 -3.08 7.78 -11.27
C PRO A 292 -3.62 9.06 -10.62
N SER A 293 -4.74 9.56 -11.12
CA SER A 293 -5.28 10.88 -10.73
C SER A 293 -5.65 10.96 -9.25
N MET A 294 -6.24 9.91 -8.69
CA MET A 294 -6.62 9.87 -7.27
C MET A 294 -5.41 9.90 -6.35
N ASP A 295 -4.33 9.19 -6.70
CA ASP A 295 -3.10 9.17 -5.91
C ASP A 295 -2.37 10.51 -5.98
N ILE A 296 -2.34 11.15 -7.17
CA ILE A 296 -1.77 12.49 -7.33
C ILE A 296 -2.54 13.49 -6.46
N GLN A 297 -3.87 13.49 -6.52
CA GLN A 297 -4.70 14.37 -5.69
C GLN A 297 -4.45 14.15 -4.19
N ALA A 298 -4.35 12.90 -3.75
CA ALA A 298 -4.06 12.59 -2.34
C ALA A 298 -2.66 13.11 -1.91
N MET A 299 -1.66 13.05 -2.80
CA MET A 299 -0.33 13.61 -2.53
C MET A 299 -0.36 15.15 -2.49
N GLU A 300 -1.11 15.79 -3.40
CA GLU A 300 -1.31 17.24 -3.41
C GLU A 300 -2.01 17.72 -2.12
N GLU A 301 -3.07 17.04 -1.69
CA GLU A 301 -3.76 17.34 -0.43
C GLU A 301 -2.84 17.17 0.78
N ASN A 302 -1.98 16.16 0.77
CA ASN A 302 -1.01 15.96 1.85
C ASN A 302 0.03 17.09 1.90
N LEU A 303 0.46 17.64 0.75
CA LEU A 303 1.32 18.83 0.69
C LEU A 303 0.61 20.09 1.21
N LEU A 304 -0.67 20.26 0.86
CA LEU A 304 -1.50 21.35 1.41
C LEU A 304 -1.58 21.26 2.93
N ARG A 305 -1.86 20.07 3.48
CA ARG A 305 -1.89 19.84 4.93
C ARG A 305 -0.53 20.10 5.59
N ILE A 306 0.59 19.78 4.94
CA ILE A 306 1.92 20.14 5.46
C ILE A 306 2.09 21.67 5.49
N THR A 307 1.59 22.38 4.47
CA THR A 307 1.64 23.84 4.43
C THR A 307 0.79 24.46 5.54
N GLU A 308 -0.40 23.91 5.83
CA GLU A 308 -1.26 24.35 6.92
C GLU A 308 -0.63 24.09 8.29
N THR A 309 -0.09 22.89 8.52
CA THR A 309 0.61 22.55 9.77
C THR A 309 1.86 23.40 10.00
N TRP A 310 2.59 23.73 8.93
CA TRP A 310 3.71 24.68 9.00
C TRP A 310 3.26 26.08 9.45
N LYS A 311 2.15 26.58 8.90
CA LYS A 311 1.56 27.87 9.32
C LYS A 311 1.10 27.83 10.77
N ALA A 312 0.48 26.72 11.20
CA ALA A 312 0.04 26.54 12.58
C ALA A 312 1.23 26.58 13.55
N TYR A 313 2.32 25.85 13.27
CA TYR A 313 3.52 25.88 14.12
C TYR A 313 4.16 27.26 14.21
N ASN A 314 4.15 28.04 13.13
CA ASN A 314 4.60 29.44 13.17
C ASN A 314 3.68 30.31 14.04
N SER A 315 2.36 30.18 13.88
CA SER A 315 1.39 30.91 14.71
C SER A 315 1.54 30.56 16.19
N ASP A 316 1.68 29.27 16.51
CA ASP A 316 1.88 28.76 17.88
C ASP A 316 3.21 29.22 18.50
N PHE A 317 4.20 29.54 17.67
CA PHE A 317 5.46 30.14 18.11
C PHE A 317 5.29 31.64 18.38
N GLU A 318 4.67 32.39 17.47
CA GLU A 318 4.39 33.83 17.64
C GLU A 318 3.45 34.08 18.85
N GLU A 319 2.52 33.17 19.12
CA GLU A 319 1.60 33.25 20.25
C GLU A 319 2.21 32.77 21.58
N SER A 320 3.38 32.14 21.55
CA SER A 320 4.03 31.62 22.75
C SER A 320 4.40 32.73 23.73
N ASP A 321 4.32 32.43 25.03
CA ASP A 321 4.67 33.39 26.07
C ASP A 321 6.17 33.74 26.01
N GLU A 322 7.03 32.79 25.60
CA GLU A 322 8.46 33.01 25.40
C GLU A 322 8.72 34.06 24.31
N PHE A 323 8.03 33.97 23.16
CA PHE A 323 8.16 34.94 22.08
C PHE A 323 7.61 36.32 22.49
N LYS A 324 6.42 36.36 23.10
CA LYS A 324 5.82 37.60 23.61
C LYS A 324 6.69 38.27 24.67
N PHE A 325 7.31 37.49 25.55
CA PHE A 325 8.21 37.98 26.58
C PHE A 325 9.51 38.53 25.99
N PHE A 326 10.09 37.83 25.01
CA PHE A 326 11.24 38.33 24.25
C PHE A 326 10.92 39.67 23.57
N MET A 327 9.78 39.77 22.87
CA MET A 327 9.34 41.00 22.21
C MET A 327 9.13 42.17 23.18
N LYS A 328 8.60 41.91 24.39
CA LYS A 328 8.47 42.93 25.45
C LYS A 328 9.80 43.39 26.03
N ARG A 329 10.86 42.55 25.99
CA ARG A 329 12.20 42.88 26.49
C ARG A 329 13.01 43.71 25.50
N LEU A 330 12.60 43.80 24.23
CA LEU A 330 13.29 44.60 23.24
C LEU A 330 13.12 46.11 23.53
N PRO A 331 14.20 46.90 23.50
CA PRO A 331 14.11 48.35 23.64
C PRO A 331 13.22 48.98 22.55
N MET A 332 12.15 49.67 22.95
CA MET A 332 11.26 50.39 22.02
C MET A 332 11.71 51.82 21.73
N ASN A 333 12.75 52.29 22.41
CA ASN A 333 13.10 53.70 22.48
C ASN A 333 14.03 54.14 21.34
N TYR A 334 14.58 53.18 20.59
CA TYR A 334 15.49 53.42 19.46
C TYR A 334 15.49 52.22 18.52
N PHE A 335 15.92 52.43 17.27
CA PHE A 335 16.03 51.36 16.28
C PHE A 335 17.16 50.39 16.65
N LEU A 336 16.87 49.09 16.64
CA LEU A 336 17.83 48.04 16.94
C LEU A 336 18.46 47.50 15.65
N ASN A 337 19.78 47.33 15.68
CA ASN A 337 20.50 46.62 14.63
C ASN A 337 20.30 45.11 14.78
N THR A 338 20.36 44.37 13.67
CA THR A 338 20.18 42.90 13.64
C THR A 338 21.16 42.17 14.57
N SER A 339 22.39 42.67 14.71
CA SER A 339 23.40 42.12 15.63
C SER A 339 23.01 42.25 17.10
N THR A 340 22.40 43.38 17.48
CA THR A 340 21.93 43.63 18.85
C THR A 340 20.76 42.72 19.21
N ILE A 341 19.84 42.50 18.26
CA ILE A 341 18.72 41.56 18.41
C ILE A 341 19.25 40.13 18.57
N MET A 342 20.23 39.73 17.75
CA MET A 342 20.82 38.40 17.83
C MET A 342 21.54 38.17 19.17
N HIS A 343 22.23 39.17 19.70
CA HIS A 343 22.84 39.07 21.03
C HIS A 343 21.79 38.87 22.14
N LEU A 344 20.72 39.67 22.12
CA LEU A 344 19.61 39.53 23.08
C LEU A 344 18.90 38.18 22.95
N TRP A 345 18.77 37.67 21.73
CA TRP A 345 18.27 36.32 21.46
C TRP A 345 19.16 35.27 22.10
N THR A 346 20.48 35.34 21.89
CA THR A 346 21.42 34.34 22.42
C THR A 346 21.50 34.30 23.95
N MET A 347 21.07 35.38 24.61
CA MET A 347 21.02 35.47 26.07
C MET A 347 19.76 34.85 26.68
N ASP A 348 18.73 34.55 25.89
CA ASP A 348 17.47 33.98 26.39
C ASP A 348 17.38 32.47 26.09
N SER A 349 17.75 31.66 27.09
CA SER A 349 17.79 30.20 26.95
C SER A 349 16.40 29.57 26.75
N ASN A 350 15.34 30.17 27.29
CA ASN A 350 13.98 29.64 27.14
C ASN A 350 13.47 29.90 25.72
N PHE A 351 13.71 31.11 25.20
CA PHE A 351 13.39 31.47 23.83
C PHE A 351 14.18 30.62 22.81
N GLN A 352 15.47 30.39 23.05
CA GLN A 352 16.29 29.51 22.22
C GLN A 352 15.73 28.08 22.15
N ARG A 353 15.39 27.47 23.30
CA ARG A 353 14.80 26.12 23.33
C ARG A 353 13.48 26.04 22.56
N ARG A 354 12.63 27.06 22.69
CA ARG A 354 11.35 27.12 21.97
C ARG A 354 11.58 27.24 20.46
N TYR A 355 12.56 28.02 20.04
CA TYR A 355 12.93 28.14 18.63
C TYR A 355 13.56 26.86 18.07
N GLU A 356 14.45 26.20 18.81
CA GLU A 356 15.01 24.89 18.40
C GLU A 356 13.91 23.84 18.23
N GLN A 357 12.89 23.84 19.10
CA GLN A 357 11.73 22.95 18.96
C GLN A 357 10.96 23.23 17.66
N LEU A 358 10.74 24.50 17.32
CA LEU A 358 10.11 24.90 16.06
C LEU A 358 10.97 24.46 14.87
N GLU A 359 12.26 24.74 14.90
CA GLU A 359 13.21 24.42 13.83
C GLU A 359 13.27 22.91 13.57
N ASN A 360 13.31 22.09 14.63
CA ASN A 360 13.30 20.63 14.51
C ASN A 360 11.99 20.12 13.91
N SER A 361 10.85 20.66 14.35
CA SER A 361 9.53 20.31 13.82
C SER A 361 9.40 20.71 12.33
N MET A 362 9.92 21.88 11.96
CA MET A 362 9.98 22.36 10.58
C MET A 362 10.88 21.48 9.71
N LYS A 363 12.09 21.13 10.17
CA LYS A 363 12.99 20.23 9.44
C LYS A 363 12.31 18.89 9.14
N GLN A 364 11.58 18.32 10.10
CA GLN A 364 10.82 17.08 9.89
C GLN A 364 9.70 17.24 8.84
N LEU A 365 8.93 18.31 8.92
CA LEU A 365 7.88 18.62 7.93
C LEU A 365 8.47 18.82 6.53
N PHE A 366 9.61 19.50 6.43
CA PHE A 366 10.29 19.76 5.16
C PHE A 366 10.79 18.46 4.51
N LEU A 367 11.46 17.59 5.28
CA LEU A 367 11.89 16.28 4.79
C LEU A 367 10.70 15.44 4.30
N LYS A 368 9.58 15.47 5.04
CA LYS A 368 8.35 14.80 4.64
C LYS A 368 7.79 15.38 3.34
N ALA A 369 7.75 16.70 3.19
CA ALA A 369 7.29 17.37 1.97
C ALA A 369 8.18 17.00 0.77
N GLN A 370 9.50 17.01 0.94
CA GLN A 370 10.44 16.58 -0.10
C GLN A 370 10.16 15.15 -0.56
N ARG A 371 9.96 14.20 0.35
CA ARG A 371 9.63 12.81 -0.01
C ARG A 371 8.33 12.73 -0.82
N ILE A 372 7.30 13.48 -0.43
CA ILE A 372 6.02 13.52 -1.16
C ILE A 372 6.21 14.11 -2.55
N VAL A 373 7.01 15.17 -2.70
CA VAL A 373 7.32 15.79 -3.99
C VAL A 373 8.03 14.79 -4.92
N HIS A 374 9.05 14.07 -4.46
CA HIS A 374 9.72 13.03 -5.27
C HIS A 374 8.74 11.95 -5.72
N LYS A 375 7.85 11.50 -4.82
CA LYS A 375 6.82 10.51 -5.13
C LYS A 375 5.84 11.02 -6.19
N LEU A 376 5.40 12.25 -6.05
CA LEU A 376 4.48 12.91 -6.98
C LEU A 376 5.11 13.11 -8.36
N PHE A 377 6.40 13.44 -8.45
CA PHE A 377 7.15 13.42 -9.72
C PHE A 377 7.22 12.03 -10.35
N SER A 378 7.44 10.99 -9.55
CA SER A 378 7.44 9.61 -10.04
C SER A 378 6.09 9.18 -10.59
N LEU A 379 5.00 9.54 -9.90
CA LEU A 379 3.63 9.24 -10.34
C LEU A 379 3.23 10.05 -11.57
N SER A 380 3.70 11.29 -11.68
CA SER A 380 3.37 12.18 -12.79
C SER A 380 4.29 12.06 -14.01
N LYS A 381 5.34 11.21 -13.97
CA LYS A 381 6.36 11.10 -15.04
C LYS A 381 5.77 10.97 -16.45
N ARG A 382 4.61 10.31 -16.56
CA ARG A 382 3.92 10.00 -17.82
C ARG A 382 2.51 10.59 -17.90
N CYS A 383 2.18 11.53 -17.00
CA CYS A 383 0.93 12.28 -17.03
C CYS A 383 1.09 13.53 -17.92
N HIS A 384 0.03 13.92 -18.61
CA HIS A 384 -0.01 15.22 -19.30
C HIS A 384 -0.22 16.38 -18.32
N LYS A 385 -0.89 16.13 -17.19
CA LYS A 385 -1.13 17.12 -16.14
C LYS A 385 0.13 17.35 -15.31
N GLN A 386 0.56 18.61 -15.21
CA GLN A 386 1.60 19.00 -14.26
C GLN A 386 1.01 19.03 -12.85
N PRO A 387 1.64 18.36 -11.87
CA PRO A 387 1.13 18.34 -10.52
C PRO A 387 1.43 19.66 -9.80
N LEU A 388 0.54 20.08 -8.90
CA LEU A 388 0.68 21.32 -8.16
C LEU A 388 1.61 21.14 -6.96
N ILE A 389 2.80 21.74 -7.02
CA ILE A 389 3.80 21.66 -5.95
C ILE A 389 3.92 23.03 -5.30
N SER A 390 3.42 23.16 -4.07
CA SER A 390 3.65 24.32 -3.21
C SER A 390 4.38 23.85 -1.96
N LEU A 391 5.63 24.29 -1.80
CA LEU A 391 6.43 24.02 -0.61
C LEU A 391 6.35 25.21 0.35
N PRO A 392 6.29 24.97 1.66
CA PRO A 392 6.38 26.04 2.64
C PRO A 392 7.74 26.74 2.51
N ARG A 393 7.72 28.08 2.41
CA ARG A 393 8.92 28.90 2.47
C ARG A 393 9.25 29.20 3.93
N GLN A 394 10.52 29.09 4.28
CA GLN A 394 11.03 29.59 5.56
C GLN A 394 10.81 31.11 5.60
N ARG A 395 10.22 31.60 6.69
CA ARG A 395 9.94 33.02 6.93
C ARG A 395 11.00 33.62 7.83
#